data_AF-A0A087VJT7-F1
#
_entry.id   AF-A0A087VJT7-F1
#
_cell.length_a   1.000
_cell.length_b   1.000
_cell.length_c   1.000
_cell.angle_alpha   90.00
_cell.angle_beta   90.00
_cell.angle_gamma   90.00
#
_symmetry.space_group_name_H-M   'P 1'
#
loop_
_entity.id
_entity.type
_entity.pdbx_description
1 polymer ?
#
loop_
_entity_poly.entity_id
_entity_poly.type
_entity_poly.pdbx_seq_one_letter_code
_entity_poly.pdbx_strand_id
1 'polypeptide(L)'
;TFLDYIMGGCQLNFTVGIDFTGSNGDPRSPDSLHYLSPNGVNEYLTAIWSVGMVIQDYDADKMFPAFGFGAQIPPSFQVSHEFPLNFNPSNPFCNGIQGIVDAYRACLPQVRLYGPTNFSPIINHVARFAAAATQQKMASQYFVLLIITDGVITDLDQTRTAIVNASKLPMSIIIVGVGGADFDAMEFLDGDNGVLRSSSGESAVRDIVQFVPFRKFQNVSNLNGMLNKYCRALAQCVLAEVPQQVVNYFSTYKLQPPKNP
;
A
#
# COMPACT_ATOMS: atom_id res chain seq x y z
N THR A 1 -6.39 -16.22 17.04
CA THR A 1 -6.25 -14.74 17.06
C THR A 1 -5.29 -14.33 15.96
N PHE A 2 -5.15 -13.03 15.67
CA PHE A 2 -4.13 -12.56 14.72
C PHE A 2 -2.71 -12.98 15.15
N LEU A 3 -2.38 -12.78 16.43
CA LEU A 3 -1.08 -13.17 16.98
C LEU A 3 -0.83 -14.69 16.89
N ASP A 4 -1.86 -15.52 17.06
CA ASP A 4 -1.73 -16.97 16.89
C ASP A 4 -1.27 -17.35 15.47
N TYR A 5 -1.74 -16.62 14.45
CA TYR A 5 -1.28 -16.82 13.07
C TYR A 5 0.18 -16.39 12.91
N ILE A 6 0.54 -15.20 13.41
CA ILE A 6 1.92 -14.68 13.34
C ILE A 6 2.91 -15.61 14.08
N MET A 7 2.62 -15.91 15.35
CA MET A 7 3.44 -16.80 16.19
C MET A 7 3.48 -18.23 15.63
N GLY A 8 2.38 -18.66 15.01
CA GLY A 8 2.27 -19.92 14.30
C GLY A 8 3.02 -19.97 12.96
N GLY A 9 3.72 -18.91 12.56
CA GLY A 9 4.59 -18.88 11.39
C GLY A 9 3.91 -18.40 10.10
N CYS A 10 2.75 -17.75 10.18
CA CYS A 10 2.20 -16.99 9.07
C CYS A 10 3.09 -15.79 8.74
N GLN A 11 3.43 -15.60 7.47
CA GLN A 11 4.19 -14.45 7.00
C GLN A 11 3.26 -13.41 6.37
N LEU A 12 3.43 -12.14 6.77
CA LEU A 12 2.78 -11.00 6.14
C LEU A 12 3.74 -10.35 5.15
N ASN A 13 3.51 -10.59 3.87
CA ASN A 13 4.30 -10.05 2.78
C ASN A 13 3.83 -8.63 2.46
N PHE A 14 4.71 -7.65 2.62
CA PHE A 14 4.37 -6.24 2.45
C PHE A 14 4.89 -5.65 1.15
N THR A 15 3.99 -5.12 0.32
CA THR A 15 4.30 -4.45 -0.95
C THR A 15 3.93 -2.97 -0.87
N VAL A 16 4.78 -2.08 -1.39
CA VAL A 16 4.49 -0.63 -1.46
C VAL A 16 4.28 -0.20 -2.91
N GLY A 17 3.18 0.48 -3.17
CA GLY A 17 2.87 1.19 -4.41
C GLY A 17 2.84 2.70 -4.15
N ILE A 18 3.68 3.45 -4.84
CA ILE A 18 3.78 4.91 -4.72
C ILE A 18 3.27 5.55 -6.00
N ASP A 19 2.34 6.49 -5.83
CA ASP A 19 1.87 7.34 -6.91
C ASP A 19 2.96 8.31 -7.35
N PHE A 20 3.28 8.32 -8.65
CA PHE A 20 4.19 9.28 -9.30
C PHE A 20 3.46 10.04 -10.40
N THR A 21 2.17 10.33 -10.22
CA THR A 21 1.37 11.08 -11.19
C THR A 21 1.60 12.59 -11.09
N GLY A 22 1.33 13.30 -12.17
CA GLY A 22 1.59 14.72 -12.34
C GLY A 22 0.73 15.63 -11.46
N SER A 23 -0.36 15.13 -10.87
CA SER A 23 -1.17 15.86 -9.88
C SER A 23 -0.35 16.24 -8.64
N ASN A 24 0.72 15.50 -8.36
CA ASN A 24 1.67 15.77 -7.27
C ASN A 24 2.55 17.01 -7.52
N GLY A 25 2.53 17.61 -8.73
CA GLY A 25 3.35 18.77 -9.09
C GLY A 25 4.82 18.44 -9.35
N ASP A 26 5.58 19.39 -9.91
CA ASP A 26 7.00 19.20 -10.23
C ASP A 26 7.82 18.93 -8.95
N PRO A 27 8.52 17.79 -8.80
CA PRO A 27 9.30 17.46 -7.61
C PRO A 27 10.40 18.48 -7.23
N ARG A 28 10.75 19.40 -8.14
CA ARG A 28 11.69 20.49 -7.89
C ARG A 28 11.04 21.72 -7.25
N SER A 29 9.71 21.82 -7.33
CA SER A 29 8.93 22.89 -6.72
C SER A 29 8.66 22.60 -5.25
N PRO A 30 8.86 23.56 -4.33
CA PRO A 30 8.49 23.41 -2.92
C PRO A 30 7.02 23.06 -2.67
N ASP A 31 6.14 23.37 -3.60
CA ASP A 31 4.69 23.09 -3.51
C ASP A 31 4.33 21.65 -3.92
N SER A 32 5.28 20.86 -4.43
CA SER A 32 5.03 19.47 -4.82
C SER A 32 4.95 18.55 -3.61
N LEU A 33 4.02 17.59 -3.65
CA LEU A 33 3.93 16.54 -2.64
C LEU A 33 5.15 15.59 -2.66
N HIS A 34 5.87 15.53 -3.78
CA HIS A 34 7.13 14.80 -3.89
C HIS A 34 8.36 15.64 -3.55
N TYR A 35 8.23 16.96 -3.29
CA TYR A 35 9.36 17.84 -3.03
C TYR A 35 10.23 17.32 -1.90
N LEU A 36 11.49 17.00 -2.20
CA LEU A 36 12.46 16.65 -1.19
C LEU A 36 12.96 17.95 -0.54
N SER A 37 12.32 18.32 0.58
CA SER A 37 12.75 19.49 1.38
C SER A 37 14.24 19.41 1.74
N PRO A 38 14.90 20.52 2.12
CA PRO A 38 16.29 20.48 2.59
C PRO A 38 16.53 19.51 3.76
N ASN A 39 15.47 19.22 4.54
CA ASN A 39 15.48 18.22 5.62
C ASN A 39 15.26 16.77 5.10
N GLY A 40 15.03 16.60 3.79
CA GLY A 40 14.91 15.33 3.10
C GLY A 40 13.59 14.60 3.30
N VAL A 41 12.51 15.29 3.68
CA VAL A 41 11.20 14.69 4.02
C VAL A 41 10.07 15.35 3.24
N ASN A 42 9.06 14.54 2.90
CA ASN A 42 7.75 14.92 2.36
C ASN A 42 6.66 13.98 2.91
N GLU A 43 5.41 14.17 2.50
CA GLU A 43 4.29 13.36 2.99
C GLU A 43 4.41 11.88 2.59
N TYR A 44 4.83 11.58 1.36
CA TYR A 44 5.09 10.21 0.89
C TYR A 44 6.10 9.48 1.78
N LEU A 45 7.26 10.10 2.02
CA LEU A 45 8.29 9.55 2.90
C LEU A 45 7.78 9.35 4.33
N THR A 46 6.98 10.29 4.82
CA THR A 46 6.42 10.18 6.18
C THR A 46 5.42 9.03 6.27
N ALA A 47 4.58 8.84 5.26
CA ALA A 47 3.65 7.71 5.18
C ALA A 47 4.38 6.36 5.09
N ILE A 48 5.41 6.26 4.23
CA ILE A 48 6.27 5.06 4.10
C ILE A 48 6.89 4.70 5.45
N TRP A 49 7.50 5.68 6.13
CA TRP A 49 8.10 5.46 7.45
C TRP A 49 7.05 5.05 8.48
N SER A 50 5.93 5.75 8.54
CA SER A 50 4.92 5.55 9.58
C SER A 50 4.28 4.16 9.51
N VAL A 51 3.86 3.76 8.32
CA VAL A 51 3.22 2.46 8.11
C VAL A 51 4.26 1.34 8.12
N GLY A 52 5.37 1.54 7.42
CA GLY A 52 6.43 0.55 7.28
C GLY A 52 7.12 0.21 8.60
N MET A 53 7.28 1.16 9.52
CA MET A 53 7.87 0.90 10.84
C MET A 53 7.07 -0.08 11.69
N VAL A 54 5.76 -0.17 11.45
CA VAL A 54 4.90 -1.06 12.22
C VAL A 54 4.65 -2.38 11.49
N ILE A 55 4.48 -2.34 10.16
CA ILE A 55 4.22 -3.57 9.40
C ILE A 55 5.47 -4.45 9.29
N GLN A 56 6.68 -3.87 9.25
CA GLN A 56 7.91 -4.65 9.09
C GLN A 56 8.20 -5.64 10.24
N ASP A 57 7.55 -5.48 11.39
CA ASP A 57 7.73 -6.41 12.54
C ASP A 57 6.96 -7.72 12.33
N TYR A 58 6.05 -7.77 11.35
CA TYR A 58 5.30 -8.97 10.97
C TYR A 58 5.84 -9.66 9.70
N ASP A 59 6.87 -9.07 9.08
CA ASP A 59 7.60 -9.65 7.96
C ASP A 59 8.92 -10.26 8.45
N ALA A 60 9.19 -11.51 8.08
CA ALA A 60 10.30 -12.27 8.63
C ALA A 60 11.65 -11.91 8.00
N ASP A 61 11.69 -11.58 6.71
CA ASP A 61 12.94 -11.29 5.99
C ASP A 61 13.16 -9.78 5.77
N LYS A 62 12.10 -8.98 5.96
CA LYS A 62 12.09 -7.53 5.81
C LYS A 62 12.51 -7.09 4.41
N MET A 63 12.25 -7.93 3.40
CA MET A 63 12.49 -7.64 2.00
C MET A 63 11.16 -7.20 1.37
N PHE A 64 11.08 -5.92 1.02
CA PHE A 64 9.81 -5.33 0.59
C PHE A 64 9.88 -4.96 -0.89
N PRO A 65 9.05 -5.56 -1.76
CA PRO A 65 8.91 -5.08 -3.11
C PRO A 65 8.27 -3.68 -3.11
N ALA A 66 8.91 -2.75 -3.82
CA ALA A 66 8.45 -1.36 -3.89
C ALA A 66 8.33 -0.92 -5.35
N PHE A 67 7.14 -0.42 -5.69
CA PHE A 67 6.76 -0.01 -7.02
C PHE A 67 6.30 1.44 -7.05
N GLY A 68 6.54 2.11 -8.17
CA GLY A 68 5.88 3.35 -8.55
C GLY A 68 4.82 3.09 -9.62
N PHE A 69 3.86 4.00 -9.78
CA PHE A 69 2.90 3.97 -10.88
C PHE A 69 2.53 5.38 -11.37
N GLY A 70 2.11 5.49 -12.63
CA GLY A 70 1.61 6.74 -13.21
C GLY A 70 2.71 7.69 -13.71
N ALA A 71 3.90 7.18 -14.01
CA ALA A 71 5.02 7.98 -14.49
C ALA A 71 5.58 7.47 -15.82
N GLN A 72 6.27 8.36 -16.54
CA GLN A 72 7.11 7.96 -17.67
C GLN A 72 8.48 7.53 -17.17
N ILE A 73 8.89 6.30 -17.50
CA ILE A 73 10.11 5.68 -17.00
C ILE A 73 11.23 5.64 -18.06
N PRO A 74 12.49 5.90 -17.69
CA PRO A 74 13.62 5.75 -18.62
C PRO A 74 13.79 4.27 -19.04
N PRO A 75 14.46 4.00 -20.18
CA PRO A 75 15.02 4.97 -21.13
C PRO A 75 14.01 5.48 -22.17
N SER A 76 12.90 4.78 -22.37
CA SER A 76 11.92 5.10 -23.43
C SER A 76 10.96 6.23 -23.05
N PHE A 77 10.84 6.55 -21.76
CA PHE A 77 9.85 7.47 -21.20
C PHE A 77 8.41 7.11 -21.62
N GLN A 78 8.14 5.82 -21.76
CA GLN A 78 6.78 5.31 -21.87
C GLN A 78 6.10 5.35 -20.51
N VAL A 79 4.80 5.62 -20.52
CA VAL A 79 3.96 5.62 -19.32
C VAL A 79 3.95 4.21 -18.75
N SER A 80 4.27 4.09 -17.48
CA SER A 80 4.13 2.87 -16.71
C SER A 80 3.17 3.09 -15.55
N HIS A 81 2.23 2.15 -15.40
CA HIS A 81 1.34 2.07 -14.24
C HIS A 81 1.83 1.06 -13.20
N GLU A 82 3.06 0.58 -13.36
CA GLU A 82 3.75 -0.26 -12.38
C GLU A 82 5.24 -0.41 -12.78
N PHE A 83 6.15 0.09 -11.96
CA PHE A 83 7.58 -0.08 -12.20
C PHE A 83 8.33 -0.21 -10.87
N PRO A 84 9.37 -1.06 -10.79
CA PRO A 84 10.14 -1.20 -9.56
C PRO A 84 10.92 0.09 -9.28
N LEU A 85 10.87 0.59 -8.04
CA LEU A 85 11.57 1.84 -7.68
C LEU A 85 13.09 1.74 -7.84
N ASN A 86 13.64 0.54 -7.71
CA ASN A 86 15.06 0.26 -7.90
C ASN A 86 15.45 0.02 -9.38
N PHE A 87 14.50 0.16 -10.32
CA PHE A 87 14.64 -0.12 -11.75
C PHE A 87 15.14 -1.54 -12.08
N ASN A 88 15.01 -2.49 -11.15
CA ASN A 88 15.37 -3.89 -11.36
C ASN A 88 14.09 -4.76 -11.41
N PRO A 89 13.54 -5.04 -12.59
CA PRO A 89 12.33 -5.85 -12.72
C PRO A 89 12.52 -7.31 -12.31
N SER A 90 13.76 -7.82 -12.33
CA SER A 90 14.07 -9.18 -11.87
C SER A 90 14.12 -9.30 -10.34
N ASN A 91 14.32 -8.18 -9.64
CA ASN A 91 14.36 -8.15 -8.18
C ASN A 91 13.88 -6.78 -7.66
N PRO A 92 12.56 -6.58 -7.47
CA PRO A 92 11.99 -5.32 -7.00
C PRO A 92 12.17 -5.10 -5.48
N PHE A 93 12.81 -6.02 -4.77
CA PHE A 93 12.86 -6.03 -3.31
C PHE A 93 13.87 -5.00 -2.77
N CYS A 94 13.42 -4.26 -1.76
CA CYS A 94 14.20 -3.30 -0.99
C CYS A 94 14.48 -3.88 0.41
N ASN A 95 15.70 -3.69 0.91
CA ASN A 95 16.08 -4.16 2.25
C ASN A 95 15.56 -3.20 3.33
N GLY A 96 14.48 -3.60 4.00
CA GLY A 96 13.81 -2.81 5.02
C GLY A 96 13.18 -1.52 4.49
N ILE A 97 12.58 -0.76 5.40
CA ILE A 97 11.95 0.53 5.07
C ILE A 97 12.97 1.56 4.60
N GLN A 98 14.18 1.53 5.16
CA GLN A 98 15.29 2.37 4.69
C GLN A 98 15.60 2.09 3.20
N GLY A 99 15.58 0.83 2.77
CA GLY A 99 15.78 0.49 1.36
C GLY A 99 14.70 1.08 0.45
N ILE A 100 13.43 1.09 0.88
CA ILE A 100 12.33 1.71 0.13
C ILE A 100 12.56 3.23 0.01
N VAL A 101 12.96 3.88 1.10
CA VAL A 101 13.26 5.32 1.15
C VAL A 101 14.40 5.69 0.20
N ASP A 102 15.47 4.90 0.21
CA ASP A 102 16.62 5.11 -0.65
C ASP A 102 16.25 4.89 -2.13
N ALA A 103 15.48 3.84 -2.43
CA ALA A 103 14.96 3.58 -3.77
C ALA A 103 14.04 4.71 -4.27
N TYR A 104 13.12 5.19 -3.42
CA TYR A 104 12.25 6.34 -3.72
C TYR A 104 13.07 7.60 -4.06
N ARG A 105 14.06 7.94 -3.22
CA ARG A 105 14.94 9.11 -3.43
C ARG A 105 15.77 9.01 -4.70
N ALA A 106 16.24 7.80 -5.04
CA ALA A 106 16.98 7.55 -6.26
C ALA A 106 16.06 7.57 -7.51
N CYS A 107 14.83 7.07 -7.37
CA CYS A 107 13.87 6.94 -8.47
C CYS A 107 13.29 8.28 -8.92
N LEU A 108 12.87 9.11 -7.96
CA LEU A 108 12.16 10.37 -8.20
C LEU A 108 12.82 11.31 -9.24
N PRO A 109 14.14 11.59 -9.22
CA PRO A 109 14.76 12.47 -10.21
C PRO A 109 14.90 11.84 -11.61
N GLN A 110 14.68 10.53 -11.75
CA GLN A 110 14.89 9.80 -13.02
C GLN A 110 13.59 9.62 -13.82
N VAL A 111 12.43 9.70 -13.18
CA VAL A 111 11.12 9.55 -13.82
C VAL A 111 10.50 10.90 -14.17
N ARG A 112 9.51 10.92 -15.06
CA ARG A 112 8.67 12.10 -15.28
C ARG A 112 7.27 11.82 -14.79
N LEU A 113 6.80 12.61 -13.83
CA LEU A 113 5.45 12.46 -13.31
C LEU A 113 4.43 12.66 -14.43
N TYR A 114 3.45 11.77 -14.53
CA TYR A 114 2.51 11.76 -15.64
C TYR A 114 1.13 11.24 -15.20
N GLY A 115 0.43 10.46 -16.02
CA GLY A 115 -0.83 9.83 -15.64
C GLY A 115 -1.30 8.88 -16.72
N PRO A 116 -2.51 8.31 -16.58
CA PRO A 116 -3.45 8.48 -15.46
C PRO A 116 -3.02 7.80 -14.14
N THR A 117 -3.77 8.09 -13.09
CA THR A 117 -3.65 7.45 -11.77
C THR A 117 -4.49 6.16 -11.76
N ASN A 118 -3.82 5.02 -11.90
CA ASN A 118 -4.47 3.71 -12.04
C ASN A 118 -3.99 2.75 -10.95
N PHE A 119 -4.91 2.25 -10.11
CA PHE A 119 -4.55 1.29 -9.05
C PHE A 119 -4.75 -0.16 -9.48
N SER A 120 -5.61 -0.43 -10.46
CA SER A 120 -5.89 -1.79 -10.88
C SER A 120 -4.64 -2.59 -11.27
N PRO A 121 -3.58 -2.03 -11.90
CA PRO A 121 -2.38 -2.79 -12.23
C PRO A 121 -1.65 -3.32 -10.99
N ILE A 122 -1.34 -2.46 -10.02
CA ILE A 122 -0.61 -2.86 -8.82
C ILE A 122 -1.43 -3.78 -7.91
N ILE A 123 -2.76 -3.59 -7.83
CA ILE A 123 -3.65 -4.51 -7.10
C ILE A 123 -3.61 -5.90 -7.74
N ASN A 124 -3.78 -5.97 -9.07
CA ASN A 124 -3.73 -7.24 -9.79
C ASN A 124 -2.35 -7.90 -9.69
N HIS A 125 -1.27 -7.12 -9.65
CA HIS A 125 0.07 -7.64 -9.47
C HIS A 125 0.19 -8.43 -8.18
N VAL A 126 -0.16 -7.82 -7.04
CA VAL A 126 -0.08 -8.48 -5.73
C VAL A 126 -1.10 -9.62 -5.61
N ALA A 127 -2.29 -9.45 -6.19
CA ALA A 127 -3.31 -10.48 -6.25
C ALA A 127 -2.82 -11.77 -6.93
N ARG A 128 -1.92 -11.71 -7.92
CA ARG A 128 -1.33 -12.94 -8.52
C ARG A 128 -0.54 -13.76 -7.52
N PHE A 129 0.23 -13.13 -6.63
CA PHE A 129 0.97 -13.82 -5.58
C PHE A 129 0.03 -14.37 -4.51
N ALA A 130 -0.97 -13.58 -4.11
CA ALA A 130 -2.01 -14.02 -3.19
C ALA A 130 -2.80 -15.23 -3.75
N ALA A 131 -3.11 -15.23 -5.05
CA ALA A 131 -3.75 -16.35 -5.73
C ALA A 131 -2.87 -17.61 -5.73
N ALA A 132 -1.55 -17.49 -5.92
CA ALA A 132 -0.65 -18.63 -5.82
C ALA A 132 -0.63 -19.21 -4.39
N ALA A 133 -0.74 -18.36 -3.37
CA ALA A 133 -0.78 -18.80 -1.97
C ALA A 133 -2.05 -19.58 -1.60
N THR A 134 -3.14 -19.50 -2.37
CA THR A 134 -4.35 -20.30 -2.09
C THR A 134 -4.13 -21.81 -2.28
N GLN A 135 -3.05 -22.23 -2.94
CA GLN A 135 -2.69 -23.64 -3.08
C GLN A 135 -2.10 -24.24 -1.80
N GLN A 136 -1.78 -23.39 -0.82
CA GLN A 136 -1.25 -23.82 0.46
C GLN A 136 -2.36 -24.38 1.35
N LYS A 137 -2.06 -25.48 2.06
CA LYS A 137 -3.01 -26.14 2.98
C LYS A 137 -3.06 -25.49 4.37
N MET A 138 -2.21 -24.51 4.62
CA MET A 138 -2.02 -23.86 5.91
C MET A 138 -2.00 -22.34 5.71
N ALA A 139 -2.24 -21.59 6.78
CA ALA A 139 -2.21 -20.14 6.80
C ALA A 139 -0.78 -19.60 6.78
N SER A 140 0.02 -19.93 5.77
CA SER A 140 1.46 -19.61 5.77
C SER A 140 1.79 -18.24 5.20
N GLN A 141 0.94 -17.70 4.32
CA GLN A 141 1.21 -16.45 3.59
C GLN A 141 -0.03 -15.57 3.54
N TYR A 142 0.16 -14.30 3.85
CA TYR A 142 -0.82 -13.24 3.65
C TYR A 142 -0.12 -12.04 3.00
N PHE A 143 -0.83 -11.27 2.18
CA PHE A 143 -0.25 -10.15 1.42
C PHE A 143 -0.89 -8.84 1.84
N VAL A 144 -0.08 -7.81 2.01
CA VAL A 144 -0.54 -6.46 2.35
C VAL A 144 0.04 -5.49 1.34
N LEU A 145 -0.82 -4.83 0.57
CA LEU A 145 -0.44 -3.79 -0.38
C LEU A 145 -0.71 -2.41 0.23
N LEU A 146 0.33 -1.60 0.43
CA LEU A 146 0.20 -0.18 0.75
C LEU A 146 0.24 0.64 -0.54
N ILE A 147 -0.81 1.42 -0.81
CA ILE A 147 -0.87 2.42 -1.87
C ILE A 147 -0.79 3.80 -1.23
N ILE A 148 0.13 4.65 -1.68
CA ILE A 148 0.23 6.06 -1.26
C ILE A 148 -0.04 6.92 -2.47
N THR A 149 -0.99 7.85 -2.38
CA THR A 149 -1.56 8.60 -3.51
C THR A 149 -2.07 9.97 -3.08
N ASP A 150 -2.14 10.93 -4.00
CA ASP A 150 -2.70 12.26 -3.77
C ASP A 150 -4.19 12.39 -4.12
N GLY A 151 -4.90 11.30 -4.44
CA GLY A 151 -6.35 11.24 -4.26
C GLY A 151 -7.24 11.09 -5.50
N VAL A 152 -6.72 11.23 -6.72
CA VAL A 152 -7.58 11.16 -7.92
C VAL A 152 -7.39 9.83 -8.63
N ILE A 153 -8.30 8.86 -8.46
CA ILE A 153 -8.29 7.59 -9.21
C ILE A 153 -8.97 7.78 -10.57
N THR A 154 -8.29 7.39 -11.65
CA THR A 154 -8.86 7.44 -13.01
C THR A 154 -9.56 6.13 -13.39
N ASP A 155 -9.04 4.98 -12.95
CA ASP A 155 -9.55 3.65 -13.30
C ASP A 155 -10.50 3.04 -12.25
N LEU A 156 -11.41 3.85 -11.70
CA LEU A 156 -12.24 3.45 -10.55
C LEU A 156 -12.98 2.12 -10.77
N ASP A 157 -13.57 1.90 -11.94
CA ASP A 157 -14.30 0.65 -12.24
C ASP A 157 -13.39 -0.58 -12.35
N GLN A 158 -12.20 -0.42 -12.92
CA GLN A 158 -11.18 -1.46 -12.98
C GLN A 158 -10.63 -1.74 -11.58
N THR A 159 -10.41 -0.70 -10.79
CA THR A 159 -9.96 -0.79 -9.39
C THR A 159 -11.00 -1.51 -8.52
N ARG A 160 -12.29 -1.16 -8.64
CA ARG A 160 -13.39 -1.88 -7.99
C ARG A 160 -13.39 -3.37 -8.36
N THR A 161 -13.23 -3.67 -9.65
CA THR A 161 -13.20 -5.05 -10.14
C THR A 161 -11.98 -5.80 -9.57
N ALA A 162 -10.81 -5.17 -9.53
CA ALA A 162 -9.60 -5.73 -8.96
C ALA A 162 -9.75 -6.03 -7.45
N ILE A 163 -10.35 -5.11 -6.69
CA ILE A 163 -10.61 -5.29 -5.25
C ILE A 163 -11.63 -6.41 -5.02
N VAL A 164 -12.74 -6.44 -5.76
CA VAL A 164 -13.74 -7.51 -5.64
C VAL A 164 -13.12 -8.88 -5.94
N ASN A 165 -12.27 -8.99 -6.95
CA ASN A 165 -11.53 -10.23 -7.23
C ASN A 165 -10.52 -10.57 -6.13
N ALA A 166 -9.76 -9.58 -5.65
CA ALA A 166 -8.78 -9.76 -4.58
C ALA A 166 -9.42 -10.11 -3.23
N SER A 167 -10.70 -9.76 -3.00
CA SER A 167 -11.42 -10.10 -1.76
C SER A 167 -11.48 -11.61 -1.49
N LYS A 168 -11.33 -12.44 -2.52
CA LYS A 168 -11.32 -13.91 -2.43
C LYS A 168 -9.94 -14.50 -2.08
N LEU A 169 -8.91 -13.67 -2.01
CA LEU A 169 -7.49 -14.07 -1.89
C LEU A 169 -6.93 -13.71 -0.50
N PRO A 170 -5.81 -14.26 -0.02
CA PRO A 170 -5.19 -13.88 1.26
C PRO A 170 -4.50 -12.52 1.18
N MET A 171 -5.26 -11.43 1.00
CA MET A 171 -4.74 -10.10 0.72
C MET A 171 -5.54 -8.97 1.40
N SER A 172 -4.84 -7.94 1.85
CA SER A 172 -5.38 -6.63 2.26
C SER A 172 -4.74 -5.49 1.47
N ILE A 173 -5.44 -4.37 1.37
CA ILE A 173 -5.02 -3.15 0.70
C ILE A 173 -5.17 -1.99 1.69
N ILE A 174 -4.10 -1.23 1.88
CA ILE A 174 -4.11 0.00 2.67
C ILE A 174 -3.89 1.14 1.69
N ILE A 175 -4.77 2.14 1.70
CA ILE A 175 -4.64 3.34 0.88
C ILE A 175 -4.39 4.52 1.80
N VAL A 176 -3.25 5.19 1.64
CA VAL A 176 -2.91 6.42 2.36
C VAL A 176 -3.01 7.60 1.41
N GLY A 177 -3.96 8.50 1.69
CA GLY A 177 -4.17 9.72 0.92
C GLY A 177 -3.29 10.86 1.45
N VAL A 178 -2.34 11.36 0.64
CA VAL A 178 -1.48 12.51 0.96
C VAL A 178 -1.98 13.79 0.30
N GLY A 179 -1.62 14.94 0.84
CA GLY A 179 -2.05 16.24 0.34
C GLY A 179 -3.51 16.59 0.64
N GLY A 180 -4.02 17.55 -0.13
CA GLY A 180 -5.27 18.26 0.16
C GLY A 180 -6.45 17.92 -0.76
N ALA A 181 -6.34 16.88 -1.59
CA ALA A 181 -7.38 16.55 -2.57
C ALA A 181 -8.68 16.05 -1.93
N ASP A 182 -9.68 15.88 -2.81
CA ASP A 182 -10.90 15.14 -2.52
C ASP A 182 -10.60 13.64 -2.49
N PHE A 183 -11.07 12.95 -1.44
CA PHE A 183 -10.84 11.53 -1.21
C PHE A 183 -12.12 10.71 -1.22
N ASP A 184 -13.25 11.27 -1.69
CA ASP A 184 -14.54 10.58 -1.77
C ASP A 184 -14.44 9.20 -2.48
N ALA A 185 -13.62 9.11 -3.53
CA ALA A 185 -13.38 7.86 -4.23
C ALA A 185 -12.68 6.80 -3.36
N MET A 186 -11.75 7.20 -2.49
CA MET A 186 -11.06 6.29 -1.59
C MET A 186 -11.95 5.88 -0.42
N GLU A 187 -12.74 6.81 0.13
CA GLU A 187 -13.75 6.51 1.15
C GLU A 187 -14.83 5.56 0.62
N PHE A 188 -15.16 5.64 -0.68
CA PHE A 188 -16.03 4.67 -1.33
C PHE A 188 -15.39 3.28 -1.45
N LEU A 189 -14.08 3.18 -1.63
CA LEU A 189 -13.37 1.90 -1.73
C LEU A 189 -13.19 1.19 -0.38
N ASP A 190 -13.22 1.93 0.73
CA ASP A 190 -12.97 1.47 2.10
C ASP A 190 -13.99 0.45 2.63
N GLY A 191 -15.14 0.26 1.97
CA GLY A 191 -16.10 -0.80 2.34
C GLY A 191 -16.90 -0.58 3.65
N ASP A 192 -16.46 0.31 4.53
CA ASP A 192 -17.11 0.65 5.81
C ASP A 192 -18.58 1.09 5.67
N ASN A 193 -18.91 1.79 4.57
CA ASN A 193 -20.25 2.30 4.28
C ASN A 193 -21.13 1.30 3.49
N GLY A 194 -20.66 0.08 3.28
CA GLY A 194 -21.39 -0.98 2.61
C GLY A 194 -20.54 -1.84 1.69
N VAL A 195 -21.13 -2.95 1.23
CA VAL A 195 -20.41 -3.94 0.43
C VAL A 195 -20.00 -3.36 -0.92
N LEU A 196 -18.69 -3.26 -1.15
CA LEU A 196 -18.13 -2.85 -2.45
C LEU A 196 -18.59 -3.79 -3.56
N ARG A 197 -18.99 -3.22 -4.70
CA ARG A 197 -19.41 -3.98 -5.88
C ARG A 197 -18.55 -3.64 -7.08
N SER A 198 -18.31 -4.61 -7.95
CA SER A 198 -17.66 -4.41 -9.24
C SER A 198 -18.59 -3.69 -10.22
N SER A 199 -18.07 -3.31 -11.38
CA SER A 199 -18.89 -2.76 -12.48
C SER A 199 -19.92 -3.77 -13.03
N SER A 200 -19.68 -5.08 -12.88
CA SER A 200 -20.62 -6.15 -13.23
C SER A 200 -21.68 -6.42 -12.15
N GLY A 201 -21.61 -5.75 -11.00
CA GLY A 201 -22.55 -5.90 -9.88
C GLY A 201 -22.19 -6.99 -8.87
N GLU A 202 -21.07 -7.69 -9.09
CA GLU A 202 -20.54 -8.69 -8.14
C GLU A 202 -20.09 -8.03 -6.84
N SER A 203 -20.50 -8.57 -5.71
CA SER A 203 -20.11 -8.10 -4.39
C SER A 203 -18.75 -8.65 -3.96
N ALA A 204 -17.94 -7.82 -3.29
CA ALA A 204 -16.78 -8.31 -2.53
C ALA A 204 -17.23 -9.33 -1.47
N VAL A 205 -16.47 -10.40 -1.27
CA VAL A 205 -16.82 -11.46 -0.30
C VAL A 205 -16.48 -11.09 1.14
N ARG A 206 -15.58 -10.12 1.31
CA ARG A 206 -15.15 -9.54 2.58
C ARG A 206 -14.55 -8.17 2.30
N ASP A 207 -14.49 -7.34 3.33
CA ASP A 207 -13.73 -6.11 3.28
C ASP A 207 -12.22 -6.37 3.32
N ILE A 208 -11.49 -5.67 2.47
CA ILE A 208 -10.04 -5.80 2.32
C ILE A 208 -9.33 -4.46 2.18
N VAL A 209 -10.06 -3.35 2.10
CA VAL A 209 -9.49 -2.02 1.90
C VAL A 209 -9.52 -1.30 3.23
N GLN A 210 -8.45 -0.58 3.55
CA GLN A 210 -8.46 0.44 4.60
C GLN A 210 -8.00 1.75 3.98
N PHE A 211 -8.81 2.80 4.06
CA PHE A 211 -8.41 4.15 3.66
C PHE A 211 -8.05 5.03 4.86
N VAL A 212 -6.90 5.71 4.77
CA VAL A 212 -6.41 6.63 5.79
C VAL A 212 -5.94 7.94 5.17
N PRO A 213 -6.67 9.06 5.33
CA PRO A 213 -6.21 10.36 4.85
C PRO A 213 -5.14 10.92 5.81
N PHE A 214 -3.92 11.10 5.28
CA PHE A 214 -2.73 11.52 6.02
C PHE A 214 -2.92 12.87 6.74
N ARG A 215 -3.68 13.79 6.13
CA ARG A 215 -4.00 15.12 6.70
C ARG A 215 -4.63 15.07 8.09
N LYS A 216 -5.36 14.00 8.46
CA LYS A 216 -5.93 13.81 9.80
C LYS A 216 -4.86 13.81 10.90
N PHE A 217 -3.61 13.54 10.54
CA PHE A 217 -2.48 13.45 11.45
C PHE A 217 -1.53 14.65 11.35
N GLN A 218 -1.76 15.63 10.48
CA GLN A 218 -0.82 16.78 10.32
C GLN A 218 -0.95 17.85 11.44
N ASN A 219 -2.13 17.96 12.06
CA ASN A 219 -2.45 18.99 13.06
C ASN A 219 -2.00 18.69 14.51
N VAL A 220 -1.17 17.65 14.76
CA VAL A 220 -0.65 17.34 16.13
C VAL A 220 0.68 18.08 16.41
N SER A 221 0.83 19.24 15.78
CA SER A 221 2.06 20.02 15.67
C SER A 221 2.30 20.82 16.96
N ASN A 222 3.07 20.28 17.90
CA ASN A 222 4.01 21.05 18.75
C ASN A 222 5.08 20.14 19.43
N LEU A 223 6.35 20.38 19.07
CA LEU A 223 7.62 19.98 19.72
C LEU A 223 8.18 18.52 19.64
N ASN A 224 9.51 18.48 19.64
CA ASN A 224 10.47 17.37 19.52
C ASN A 224 10.03 16.04 20.18
N GLY A 225 10.10 14.94 19.40
CA GLY A 225 9.60 13.59 19.77
C GLY A 225 8.46 13.07 18.88
N MET A 226 8.08 13.85 17.86
CA MET A 226 6.81 13.81 17.15
C MET A 226 6.65 12.68 16.11
N LEU A 227 7.75 12.27 15.43
CA LEU A 227 7.70 11.17 14.44
C LEU A 227 7.09 9.92 15.08
N ASN A 228 7.48 9.58 16.31
CA ASN A 228 6.95 8.41 17.03
C ASN A 228 5.45 8.50 17.35
N LYS A 229 4.89 9.70 17.57
CA LYS A 229 3.45 9.84 17.88
C LYS A 229 2.60 9.81 16.60
N TYR A 230 3.08 10.41 15.51
CA TYR A 230 2.45 10.32 14.18
C TYR A 230 2.48 8.90 13.64
N CYS A 231 3.66 8.26 13.67
CA CYS A 231 3.81 6.87 13.27
C CYS A 231 2.85 5.98 14.05
N ARG A 232 2.70 6.19 15.37
CA ARG A 232 1.76 5.41 16.18
C ARG A 232 0.30 5.63 15.79
N ALA A 233 -0.15 6.87 15.61
CA ALA A 233 -1.56 7.13 15.28
C ALA A 233 -1.93 6.63 13.88
N LEU A 234 -1.06 6.89 12.89
CA LEU A 234 -1.26 6.39 11.54
C LEU A 234 -1.19 4.85 11.50
N ALA A 235 -0.21 4.26 12.18
CA ALA A 235 -0.12 2.81 12.26
C ALA A 235 -1.26 2.17 13.06
N GLN A 236 -1.82 2.85 14.07
CA GLN A 236 -3.01 2.39 14.78
C GLN A 236 -4.21 2.31 13.85
N CYS A 237 -4.42 3.31 12.99
CA CYS A 237 -5.47 3.26 11.98
C CYS A 237 -5.22 2.13 10.98
N VAL A 238 -3.99 1.98 10.49
CA VAL A 238 -3.65 0.90 9.54
C VAL A 238 -3.79 -0.50 10.17
N LEU A 239 -3.40 -0.66 11.43
CA LEU A 239 -3.54 -1.93 12.16
C LEU A 239 -4.93 -2.12 12.78
N ALA A 240 -5.87 -1.19 12.61
CA ALA A 240 -7.21 -1.35 13.16
C ALA A 240 -7.93 -2.52 12.48
N GLU A 241 -7.77 -2.67 11.16
CA GLU A 241 -8.53 -3.64 10.38
C GLU A 241 -7.71 -4.83 9.88
N VAL A 242 -6.44 -4.63 9.49
CA VAL A 242 -5.61 -5.69 8.91
C VAL A 242 -5.59 -6.97 9.76
N PRO A 243 -5.42 -6.92 11.11
CA PRO A 243 -5.50 -8.11 11.94
C PRO A 243 -6.83 -8.87 11.81
N GLN A 244 -7.95 -8.16 11.74
CA GLN A 244 -9.26 -8.75 11.60
C GLN A 244 -9.47 -9.31 10.19
N GLN A 245 -9.01 -8.62 9.15
CA GLN A 245 -9.06 -9.07 7.76
C GLN A 245 -8.26 -10.38 7.56
N VAL A 246 -7.10 -10.51 8.23
CA VAL A 246 -6.29 -11.75 8.26
C VAL A 246 -7.05 -12.90 8.92
N VAL A 247 -7.57 -12.67 10.13
CA VAL A 247 -8.30 -13.69 10.89
C VAL A 247 -9.57 -14.12 10.15
N ASN A 248 -10.32 -13.16 9.60
CA ASN A 248 -11.53 -13.41 8.83
C ASN A 248 -11.26 -14.31 7.63
N TYR A 249 -10.22 -14.02 6.85
CA TYR A 249 -9.85 -14.83 5.70
C TYR A 249 -9.52 -16.27 6.13
N PHE A 250 -8.52 -16.47 6.99
CA PHE A 250 -8.08 -17.82 7.34
C PHE A 250 -9.16 -18.63 8.08
N SER A 251 -9.99 -17.98 8.90
CA SER A 251 -11.11 -18.64 9.57
C SER A 251 -12.19 -19.10 8.57
N THR A 252 -12.52 -18.26 7.58
CA THR A 252 -13.50 -18.58 6.53
C THR A 252 -13.08 -19.83 5.75
N TYR A 253 -11.79 -19.94 5.43
CA TYR A 253 -11.23 -21.08 4.71
C TYR A 253 -10.75 -22.23 5.63
N LYS A 254 -10.98 -22.13 6.95
CA LYS A 254 -10.59 -23.13 7.96
C LYS A 254 -9.09 -23.49 7.92
N LEU A 255 -8.25 -22.52 7.59
CA LEU A 255 -6.80 -22.68 7.52
C LEU A 255 -6.18 -22.46 8.90
N GLN A 256 -5.41 -23.44 9.35
CA GLN A 256 -4.66 -23.39 10.61
C GLN A 256 -3.27 -22.79 10.38
N PRO A 257 -2.67 -22.16 11.41
CA PRO A 257 -1.29 -21.69 11.33
C PRO A 257 -0.32 -22.85 11.05
N PRO A 258 0.82 -22.59 10.36
CA PRO A 258 1.84 -23.59 10.05
C PRO A 258 2.37 -24.39 11.24
N LYS A 259 2.43 -23.75 12.41
CA LYS A 259 2.85 -24.33 13.68
C LYS A 259 1.80 -24.04 14.74
N ASN A 260 1.70 -24.92 15.73
CA ASN A 260 0.94 -24.60 16.94
C ASN A 260 1.68 -23.47 17.67
N PRO A 261 1.03 -22.31 17.87
CA PRO A 261 1.61 -21.15 18.55
C PRO A 261 1.84 -21.40 20.04
#